data_AF-A0A520IHZ7-F1
#
_entry.id   AF-A0A520IHZ7-F1
#
_cell.length_a   1.000
_cell.length_b   1.000
_cell.length_c   1.000
_cell.angle_alpha   90.00
_cell.angle_beta   90.00
_cell.angle_gamma   90.00
#
_symmetry.space_group_name_H-M   'P 1'
#
loop_
_entity.id
_entity.type
_entity.pdbx_description
1 polymer ?
#
loop_
_entity_poly.entity_id
_entity_poly.type
_entity_poly.pdbx_seq_one_letter_code
_entity_poly.pdbx_strand_id
1 'polypeptide(L)'
;MSFTDEETKNLLKETYKEYGYLLDPHGAVGMLGLNEWLTSHPSHKGIFLETAHPVKFYDAVQPLIGEKVPIPAKIQEQMLMDKKSVKLDAEDH
;
A
#
# COMPACT_ATOMS: atom_id res chain seq x y z
N MET A 1 -12.61 -13.57 2.13
CA MET A 1 -11.80 -13.15 0.97
C MET A 1 -10.43 -12.80 1.50
N SER A 2 -9.38 -13.26 0.82
CA SER A 2 -7.98 -13.04 1.20
C SER A 2 -7.16 -13.01 -0.07
N PHE A 3 -6.20 -12.10 -0.15
CA PHE A 3 -5.32 -11.95 -1.30
C PHE A 3 -3.88 -12.17 -0.88
N THR A 4 -3.10 -12.74 -1.78
CA THR A 4 -1.68 -13.01 -1.59
C THR A 4 -0.85 -11.75 -1.84
N ASP A 5 0.38 -11.76 -1.33
CA ASP A 5 1.37 -10.72 -1.62
C ASP A 5 1.63 -10.58 -3.12
N GLU A 6 1.59 -11.68 -3.87
CA GLU A 6 1.83 -11.68 -5.32
C GLU A 6 0.70 -10.97 -6.07
N GLU A 7 -0.56 -11.29 -5.75
CA GLU A 7 -1.74 -10.59 -6.30
C GLU A 7 -1.69 -9.10 -5.99
N THR A 8 -1.34 -8.75 -4.74
CA THR A 8 -1.20 -7.36 -4.29
C THR A 8 -0.12 -6.62 -5.11
N LYS A 9 1.05 -7.25 -5.30
CA LYS A 9 2.16 -6.70 -6.08
C LYS A 9 1.81 -6.55 -7.57
N ASN A 10 1.07 -7.49 -8.14
CA ASN A 10 0.67 -7.44 -9.54
C ASN A 10 -0.32 -6.29 -9.77
N LEU A 11 -1.34 -6.15 -8.91
CA LEU A 11 -2.29 -5.03 -9.02
C LEU A 11 -1.60 -3.67 -8.86
N LEU A 12 -0.65 -3.54 -7.93
CA LEU A 12 0.16 -2.33 -7.75
C LEU A 12 0.87 -1.93 -9.06
N LYS A 13 1.53 -2.88 -9.71
CA LYS A 13 2.25 -2.65 -10.99
C LYS A 13 1.30 -2.27 -12.12
N GLU A 14 0.19 -2.99 -12.25
CA GLU A 14 -0.79 -2.78 -13.31
C GLU A 14 -1.45 -1.41 -13.17
N THR A 15 -1.88 -1.06 -11.96
CA THR A 15 -2.53 0.23 -11.68
C THR A 15 -1.57 1.40 -11.95
N TYR A 16 -0.31 1.27 -11.54
CA TYR A 16 0.70 2.28 -11.82
C TYR A 16 0.96 2.42 -13.33
N LYS A 17 1.09 1.29 -14.04
CA LYS A 17 1.32 1.28 -15.49
C LYS A 17 0.15 1.87 -16.28
N GLU A 18 -1.08 1.58 -15.89
CA GLU A 18 -2.28 1.97 -16.62
C GLU A 18 -2.73 3.40 -16.30
N TYR A 19 -2.69 3.79 -15.02
CA TYR A 19 -3.27 5.06 -14.56
C TYR A 19 -2.23 6.06 -14.06
N GLY A 20 -0.97 5.67 -13.90
CA GLY A 20 0.05 6.48 -13.21
C GLY A 20 -0.28 6.68 -11.72
N TYR A 21 -1.21 5.89 -11.17
CA TYR A 21 -1.63 5.99 -9.78
C TYR A 21 -0.93 4.93 -8.93
N LEU A 22 -0.26 5.38 -7.87
CA LEU A 22 0.49 4.50 -6.98
C LEU A 22 -0.32 4.20 -5.72
N LEU A 23 -0.79 2.96 -5.61
CA LEU A 23 -1.46 2.44 -4.42
C LEU A 23 -0.44 2.15 -3.31
N ASP A 24 -0.90 2.18 -2.08
CA ASP A 24 -0.32 1.53 -0.93
C ASP A 24 -0.76 0.04 -0.90
N PRO A 25 0.01 -0.88 -0.29
CA PRO A 25 -0.35 -2.29 -0.24
C PRO A 25 -1.75 -2.58 0.33
N HIS A 26 -2.23 -1.78 1.29
CA HIS A 26 -3.55 -1.93 1.88
C HIS A 26 -4.65 -1.45 0.92
N GLY A 27 -4.43 -0.31 0.24
CA GLY A 27 -5.28 0.18 -0.83
C GLY A 27 -5.43 -0.84 -1.97
N ALA A 28 -4.32 -1.49 -2.36
CA ALA A 28 -4.33 -2.55 -3.37
C ALA A 28 -5.19 -3.76 -2.95
N VAL A 29 -5.08 -4.23 -1.70
CA VAL A 29 -5.96 -5.28 -1.16
C VAL A 29 -7.43 -4.85 -1.18
N GLY A 30 -7.73 -3.60 -0.82
CA GLY A 30 -9.08 -3.04 -0.89
C GLY A 30 -9.65 -2.99 -2.31
N MET A 31 -8.82 -2.59 -3.29
CA MET A 31 -9.19 -2.56 -4.70
C MET A 31 -9.38 -3.96 -5.28
N LEU A 32 -8.55 -4.95 -4.91
CA LEU A 32 -8.76 -6.36 -5.29
C LEU A 32 -10.14 -6.86 -4.85
N GLY A 33 -10.49 -6.63 -3.58
CA GLY A 33 -11.79 -7.04 -3.05
C GLY A 33 -12.96 -6.34 -3.75
N LEU A 34 -12.80 -5.06 -4.08
CA LEU A 34 -13.81 -4.32 -4.84
C LEU A 34 -13.96 -4.86 -6.27
N ASN A 35 -12.86 -5.13 -6.96
CA ASN A 35 -12.86 -5.67 -8.34
C ASN A 35 -13.52 -7.06 -8.39
N GLU A 36 -13.20 -7.93 -7.43
CA GLU A 36 -13.84 -9.25 -7.32
C GLU A 36 -15.35 -9.11 -7.12
N TRP A 37 -15.79 -8.22 -6.23
CA TRP A 37 -17.21 -7.98 -5.99
C TRP A 37 -17.95 -7.42 -7.21
N LEU A 38 -17.33 -6.48 -7.93
CA LEU A 38 -17.90 -5.85 -9.13
C LEU A 38 -18.06 -6.84 -10.29
N THR A 39 -17.27 -7.90 -10.35
CA THR A 39 -17.44 -8.98 -11.34
C THR A 39 -18.84 -9.60 -11.26
N SER A 40 -19.42 -9.70 -10.05
CA SER A 40 -20.80 -10.18 -9.84
C SER A 40 -21.85 -9.07 -9.87
N HIS A 41 -21.45 -7.79 -9.87
CA HIS A 41 -22.34 -6.63 -9.77
C HIS A 41 -21.98 -5.54 -10.80
N PRO A 42 -21.99 -5.84 -12.11
CA PRO A 42 -21.36 -5.00 -13.14
C PRO A 42 -22.02 -3.63 -13.35
N SER A 43 -23.26 -3.43 -12.88
CA SER A 43 -23.97 -2.14 -12.97
C SER A 43 -23.62 -1.16 -11.84
N HIS A 44 -22.84 -1.58 -10.85
CA HIS A 44 -22.51 -0.77 -9.68
C HIS A 44 -21.17 -0.04 -9.87
N LYS A 45 -21.00 1.05 -9.12
CA LYS A 45 -19.72 1.73 -8.94
C LYS A 45 -19.21 1.48 -7.54
N GLY A 46 -17.90 1.33 -7.40
CA GLY A 46 -17.24 1.10 -6.13
C GLY A 46 -16.40 2.27 -5.68
N ILE A 47 -16.24 2.38 -4.36
CA ILE A 47 -15.25 3.25 -3.71
C ILE A 47 -14.47 2.35 -2.75
N PHE A 48 -13.14 2.39 -2.81
CA PHE A 48 -12.26 1.79 -1.82
C PHE A 48 -11.53 2.89 -1.05
N LEU A 49 -11.04 2.57 0.15
CA LEU A 49 -10.35 3.52 1.00
C LEU A 49 -8.84 3.29 0.93
N GLU A 50 -8.12 4.30 0.45
CA GLU A 50 -6.67 4.35 0.50
C GLU A 50 -6.23 4.72 1.92
N THR A 51 -5.85 3.71 2.71
CA THR A 51 -5.68 3.91 4.16
C THR A 51 -4.32 4.49 4.55
N ALA A 52 -3.33 4.46 3.65
CA ALA A 52 -2.01 5.00 3.88
C ALA A 52 -1.43 5.67 2.63
N HIS A 53 -0.49 6.58 2.83
CA HIS A 53 0.31 7.09 1.72
C HIS A 53 1.39 6.04 1.36
N PRO A 54 1.67 5.78 0.06
CA PRO A 54 2.71 4.85 -0.39
C PRO A 54 4.12 5.10 0.19
N VAL A 55 4.40 6.33 0.66
CA VAL A 55 5.69 6.68 1.27
C VAL A 55 5.95 5.90 2.56
N LYS A 56 4.93 5.34 3.20
CA LYS A 56 5.11 4.47 4.37
C LYS A 56 5.64 3.10 4.02
N PHE A 57 5.58 2.71 2.75
CA PHE A 57 5.93 1.37 2.24
C PHE A 57 6.85 1.47 1.01
N TYR A 58 7.73 2.48 0.98
CA TYR A 58 8.60 2.75 -0.17
C TYR A 58 9.51 1.57 -0.51
N ASP A 59 9.92 0.79 0.46
CA ASP A 59 10.72 -0.42 0.33
C ASP A 59 9.97 -1.55 -0.38
N ALA A 60 8.67 -1.67 -0.16
CA ALA A 60 7.81 -2.63 -0.84
C ALA A 60 7.42 -2.18 -2.25
N VAL A 61 7.22 -0.87 -2.46
CA VAL A 61 6.61 -0.34 -3.70
C VAL A 61 7.65 0.04 -4.75
N GLN A 62 8.77 0.67 -4.39
CA GLN A 62 9.78 1.12 -5.37
C GLN A 62 10.35 -0.03 -6.22
N PRO A 63 10.65 -1.24 -5.69
CA PRO A 63 11.12 -2.35 -6.52
C PRO A 63 10.10 -2.82 -7.56
N LEU A 64 8.80 -2.56 -7.34
CA LEU A 64 7.73 -2.97 -8.25
C LEU A 64 7.62 -2.05 -9.45
N ILE A 65 7.83 -0.74 -9.22
CA ILE A 65 7.67 0.30 -10.24
C ILE A 65 9.00 0.74 -10.88
N GLY A 66 10.14 0.40 -10.26
CA GLY A 66 11.47 0.79 -10.75
C GLY A 66 11.80 2.28 -10.57
N GLU A 67 10.99 3.00 -9.79
CA GLU A 67 11.08 4.44 -9.57
C GLU A 67 11.15 4.76 -8.08
N LYS A 68 11.64 5.94 -7.74
CA LYS A 68 11.64 6.43 -6.36
C LYS A 68 10.30 7.05 -6.02
N VAL A 69 9.74 6.69 -4.87
CA VAL A 69 8.54 7.36 -4.35
C VAL A 69 8.95 8.72 -3.80
N PRO A 70 8.35 9.83 -4.24
CA PRO A 70 8.67 11.15 -3.72
C PRO A 70 8.35 11.21 -2.23
N ILE A 71 9.37 11.49 -1.41
CA ILE A 71 9.22 11.62 0.04
C ILE A 71 9.01 13.10 0.36
N PRO A 72 7.89 13.50 1.00
CA PRO A 72 7.70 14.88 1.43
C PRO A 72 8.80 15.33 2.39
N ALA A 73 9.26 16.57 2.27
CA ALA A 73 10.38 17.10 3.09
C ALA A 73 10.18 16.89 4.60
N LYS A 74 8.94 17.10 5.10
CA LYS A 74 8.59 16.86 6.50
C LYS A 74 8.82 15.41 6.98
N ILE A 75 8.63 14.43 6.09
CA ILE A 75 8.87 13.01 6.40
C ILE A 75 10.38 12.71 6.33
N GLN A 76 11.10 13.32 5.39
CA GLN A 76 12.56 13.16 5.27
C GLN A 76 13.28 13.57 6.56
N GLU A 77 12.90 14.70 7.16
CA GLU A 77 13.45 15.16 8.44
C GLU A 77 13.22 14.14 9.56
N GLN A 78 12.04 13.50 9.61
CA GLN A 78 11.72 12.50 10.62
C GLN A 78 12.51 11.21 10.45
N MET A 79 12.82 10.81 9.21
CA MET A 79 13.59 9.59 8.92
C MET A 79 15.06 9.69 9.36
N LEU A 80 15.59 10.91 9.56
CA LEU A 80 16.96 11.14 10.02
C LEU A 80 17.10 11.17 11.55
N MET A 81 15.98 11.15 12.29
CA MET A 81 16.02 11.20 13.76
C MET A 81 16.38 9.84 14.36
N ASP A 82 17.12 9.86 15.46
CA ASP A 82 17.43 8.66 16.23
C ASP A 82 16.16 8.02 16.79
N LYS A 83 16.00 6.72 16.52
CA LYS A 83 14.89 5.94 17.08
C LYS A 83 15.03 5.83 18.59
N LYS A 84 13.99 6.26 19.32
CA LYS A 84 13.86 6.05 20.77
C LYS A 84 12.71 5.09 21.04
N SER A 85 13.02 3.89 21.52
CA SER A 85 12.04 2.87 21.90
C SER A 85 12.54 2.03 23.06
N VAL A 86 11.67 1.70 24.01
CA VAL A 86 11.94 0.73 25.08
C VAL A 86 11.32 -0.59 24.69
N LYS A 87 12.09 -1.68 24.71
CA LYS A 87 11.56 -3.03 24.45
C LYS A 87 10.86 -3.52 25.71
N LEU A 88 9.62 -3.99 25.56
CA LEU A 88 8.87 -4.71 26.59
C LEU A 88 8.78 -6.18 26.16
N ASP A 89 8.82 -7.09 27.12
CA ASP A 89 8.61 -8.51 26.85
C ASP A 89 7.11 -8.76 26.63
N ALA A 90 6.79 -9.72 25.76
CA ALA A 90 5.41 -10.04 25.41
C ALA A 90 4.67 -10.82 26.51
N GLU A 91 5.40 -11.25 27.54
CA GLU A 91 4.94 -12.12 28.63
C GLU A 91 5.03 -11.38 29.96
N ASP A 92 4.11 -10.45 30.19
CA ASP A 92 3.77 -9.94 31.53
C ASP A 92 2.39 -10.52 31.93
N HIS A 93 2.34 -11.83 32.17
CA HIS A 93 1.21 -12.54 32.80
C HIS A 93 1.71 -13.62 33.76
#